data_AF-A0A9W8MUF1-F1
#
_entry.id   AF-A0A9W8MUF1-F1
#
_cell.length_a   1.000
_cell.length_b   1.000
_cell.length_c   1.000
_cell.angle_alpha   90.00
_cell.angle_beta   90.00
_cell.angle_gamma   90.00
#
_symmetry.space_group_name_H-M   'P 1'
#
loop_
_entity.id
_entity.type
_entity.pdbx_description
1 polymer ?
#
loop_
_entity_poly.entity_id
_entity_poly.type
_entity_poly.pdbx_seq_one_letter_code
_entity_poly.pdbx_strand_id
1 'polypeptide(L)'
;MVRLFKAIPALFLATLAAADLEILRPNSNVWWVAQSLNEIAWTCNDSPYSQFTILVNNTDPTVLVSPMAVIDIQQNFQCSITISQNQANQPAGTGWTLLFANPFNSTDEDGRC
;
A
#
# COMPACT_ATOMS: atom_id res chain seq x y z
N MET A 1 28.86 -36.41 -45.85
CA MET A 1 29.24 -35.07 -45.36
C MET A 1 28.21 -34.65 -44.31
N VAL A 2 28.63 -34.55 -43.04
CA VAL A 2 27.75 -34.34 -41.89
C VAL A 2 27.34 -32.86 -41.81
N ARG A 3 26.03 -32.57 -41.71
CA ARG A 3 25.52 -31.21 -41.49
C ARG A 3 25.42 -30.96 -39.98
N LEU A 4 26.24 -30.03 -39.48
CA LEU A 4 26.26 -29.61 -38.08
C LEU A 4 25.08 -28.64 -37.82
N PHE A 5 24.09 -29.03 -37.02
CA PHE A 5 23.05 -28.12 -36.54
C PHE A 5 23.55 -27.39 -35.29
N LYS A 6 23.81 -26.08 -35.39
CA LYS A 6 24.11 -25.22 -34.23
C LYS A 6 22.81 -24.94 -33.47
N ALA A 7 22.66 -25.50 -32.27
CA ALA A 7 21.59 -25.11 -31.35
C ALA A 7 21.94 -23.75 -30.70
N ILE A 8 21.05 -22.77 -30.82
CA ILE A 8 21.15 -21.48 -30.13
C ILE A 8 20.37 -21.61 -28.81
N PRO A 9 21.01 -21.47 -27.64
CA PRO A 9 20.28 -21.52 -26.38
C PRO A 9 19.46 -20.24 -26.22
N ALA A 10 18.14 -20.36 -26.17
CA ALA A 10 17.25 -19.27 -25.81
C ALA A 10 17.31 -19.06 -24.29
N LEU A 11 17.95 -17.98 -23.85
CA LEU A 11 17.97 -17.58 -22.45
C LEU A 11 16.65 -16.88 -22.11
N PHE A 12 15.75 -17.58 -21.42
CA PHE A 12 14.54 -16.96 -20.86
C PHE A 12 14.91 -16.14 -19.62
N LEU A 13 14.92 -14.82 -19.77
CA LEU A 13 14.95 -13.88 -18.65
C LEU A 13 13.54 -13.84 -18.05
N ALA A 14 13.31 -14.55 -16.95
CA ALA A 14 12.11 -14.38 -16.15
C ALA A 14 12.21 -13.03 -15.42
N THR A 15 11.38 -12.07 -15.81
CA THR A 15 11.20 -10.83 -15.04
C THR A 15 10.40 -11.18 -13.78
N LEU A 16 11.06 -11.19 -12.62
CA LEU A 16 10.38 -11.16 -11.34
C LEU A 16 9.70 -9.80 -11.23
N ALA A 17 8.38 -9.75 -11.36
CA ALA A 17 7.63 -8.57 -10.97
C ALA A 17 7.78 -8.42 -9.45
N ALA A 18 8.36 -7.31 -8.99
CA ALA A 18 8.27 -6.96 -7.57
C ALA A 18 6.78 -6.76 -7.24
N ALA A 19 6.30 -7.38 -6.16
CA ALA A 19 4.94 -7.17 -5.73
C ALA A 19 4.85 -5.77 -5.13
N ASP A 20 3.85 -5.00 -5.51
CA ASP A 20 3.61 -3.69 -4.93
C ASP A 20 2.99 -3.81 -3.53
N LEU A 21 2.99 -2.73 -2.76
CA LEU A 21 2.24 -2.64 -1.51
C LEU A 21 0.74 -2.62 -1.82
N GLU A 22 -0.01 -3.50 -1.15
CA GLU A 22 -1.46 -3.56 -1.25
C GLU A 22 -2.07 -3.55 0.16
N ILE A 23 -3.12 -2.75 0.35
CA ILE A 23 -3.90 -2.74 1.59
C ILE A 23 -4.78 -4.00 1.64
N LEU A 24 -4.54 -4.86 2.62
CA LEU A 24 -5.33 -6.06 2.91
C LEU A 24 -6.48 -5.77 3.88
N ARG A 25 -6.29 -4.82 4.81
CA ARG A 25 -7.32 -4.31 5.73
C ARG A 25 -7.16 -2.80 5.93
N PRO A 26 -8.26 -2.02 5.95
CA PRO A 26 -9.65 -2.44 5.80
C PRO A 26 -9.97 -2.93 4.38
N ASN A 27 -11.06 -3.69 4.23
CA ASN A 27 -11.57 -4.18 2.95
C ASN A 27 -13.10 -4.32 3.00
N SER A 28 -13.72 -4.88 1.97
CA SER A 28 -15.18 -5.03 1.88
C SER A 28 -15.82 -5.88 2.99
N ASN A 29 -15.05 -6.75 3.65
CA ASN A 29 -15.51 -7.59 4.76
C ASN A 29 -15.09 -7.06 6.14
N VAL A 30 -14.07 -6.20 6.21
CA VAL A 30 -13.53 -5.65 7.46
C VAL A 30 -13.42 -4.14 7.32
N TRP A 31 -14.42 -3.42 7.83
CA TRP A 31 -14.41 -1.96 7.88
C TRP A 31 -13.81 -1.45 9.18
N TRP A 32 -13.39 -0.19 9.16
CA TRP A 32 -13.08 0.54 10.38
C TRP A 32 -14.34 0.98 11.10
N VAL A 33 -14.27 0.97 12.43
CA VAL A 33 -15.31 1.50 13.30
C VAL A 33 -14.82 2.82 13.87
N ALA A 34 -15.61 3.88 13.70
CA ALA A 34 -15.31 5.18 14.28
C ALA A 34 -15.19 5.07 15.81
N GLN A 35 -14.24 5.81 16.39
CA GLN A 35 -13.97 5.82 17.84
C GLN A 35 -13.55 4.46 18.44
N SER A 36 -12.98 3.59 17.61
CA SER A 36 -12.44 2.29 18.02
C SER A 36 -10.95 2.19 17.72
N LEU A 37 -10.31 1.16 18.28
CA LEU A 37 -9.09 0.64 17.70
C LEU A 37 -9.42 -0.03 16.37
N ASN A 38 -8.60 0.26 15.36
CA ASN A 38 -8.73 -0.28 14.02
C ASN A 38 -7.39 -0.83 13.55
N GLU A 39 -7.40 -1.79 12.64
CA GLU A 39 -6.18 -2.39 12.10
C GLU A 39 -6.00 -1.98 10.63
N ILE A 40 -4.75 -1.71 10.27
CA ILE A 40 -4.28 -1.66 8.88
C ILE A 40 -3.38 -2.85 8.66
N ALA A 41 -3.62 -3.61 7.59
CA ALA A 41 -2.74 -4.69 7.19
C ALA A 41 -2.41 -4.56 5.70
N TRP A 42 -1.21 -4.99 5.30
CA TRP A 42 -0.72 -4.86 3.94
C TRP A 42 0.18 -6.02 3.51
N THR A 43 0.49 -6.09 2.22
CA THR A 43 1.48 -7.02 1.67
C THR A 43 2.90 -6.57 2.05
N CYS A 44 3.60 -7.35 2.89
CA CYS A 44 4.92 -6.94 3.39
C CYS A 44 6.10 -7.74 2.83
N ASN A 45 5.92 -9.02 2.51
CA ASN A 45 7.04 -9.95 2.25
C ASN A 45 7.74 -9.72 0.91
N ASP A 46 6.98 -9.31 -0.11
CA ASP A 46 7.45 -9.22 -1.50
C ASP A 46 7.57 -7.77 -1.99
N SER A 47 7.34 -6.80 -1.09
CA SER A 47 7.37 -5.37 -1.40
C SER A 47 8.81 -4.85 -1.46
N PRO A 48 9.16 -4.04 -2.48
CA PRO A 48 10.48 -3.42 -2.58
C PRO A 48 10.71 -2.27 -1.58
N TYR A 49 9.67 -1.84 -0.87
CA TYR A 49 9.71 -0.68 0.02
C TYR A 49 9.98 -1.09 1.46
N SER A 50 10.96 -0.45 2.11
CA SER A 50 11.27 -0.68 3.52
C SER A 50 10.40 0.14 4.47
N GLN A 51 9.97 1.31 4.02
CA GLN A 51 9.15 2.25 4.77
C GLN A 51 8.21 3.03 3.85
N PHE A 52 7.08 3.46 4.39
CA PHE A 52 6.07 4.23 3.65
C PHE A 52 5.22 5.06 4.63
N THR A 53 4.51 6.04 4.11
CA THR A 53 3.43 6.76 4.81
C THR A 53 2.10 6.10 4.51
N ILE A 54 1.20 6.08 5.48
CA ILE A 54 -0.20 5.71 5.23
C ILE A 54 -1.04 6.98 5.32
N LEU A 55 -1.73 7.27 4.21
CA LEU A 55 -2.67 8.38 4.11
C LEU A 55 -4.11 7.84 4.16
N VAL A 56 -5.01 8.67 4.66
CA VAL A 56 -6.45 8.49 4.52
C VAL A 56 -6.98 9.52 3.52
N ASN A 57 -7.85 9.07 2.62
CA ASN A 57 -8.46 9.90 1.59
C ASN A 57 -9.98 9.71 1.56
N ASN A 58 -10.71 10.70 1.04
CA ASN A 58 -12.13 10.58 0.76
C ASN A 58 -12.45 11.03 -0.67
N THR A 59 -13.35 10.32 -1.34
CA THR A 59 -13.81 10.70 -2.68
C THR A 59 -14.60 12.02 -2.72
N ASP A 60 -15.18 12.45 -1.59
CA ASP A 60 -15.94 13.69 -1.47
C ASP A 60 -15.04 14.83 -0.95
N PRO A 61 -14.73 15.85 -1.79
CA PRO A 61 -13.87 16.96 -1.41
C PRO A 61 -14.50 17.89 -0.36
N THR A 62 -15.81 17.78 -0.11
CA THR A 62 -16.48 18.51 0.98
C THR A 62 -16.26 17.85 2.35
N VAL A 63 -15.92 16.55 2.36
CA VAL A 63 -15.55 15.80 3.57
C VAL A 63 -14.05 15.93 3.84
N LEU A 64 -13.23 15.77 2.80
CA LEU A 64 -11.78 15.89 2.92
C LEU A 64 -11.18 16.53 1.65
N VAL A 65 -10.56 17.70 1.81
CA VAL A 65 -10.03 18.49 0.68
C VAL A 65 -8.76 17.89 0.06
N SER A 66 -8.01 17.08 0.80
CA SER A 66 -6.79 16.40 0.36
C SER A 66 -6.46 15.21 1.28
N PRO A 67 -5.76 14.17 0.79
CA PRO A 67 -5.28 13.08 1.63
C PRO A 67 -4.52 13.56 2.86
N MET A 68 -4.68 12.87 3.98
CA MET A 68 -4.04 13.20 5.26
C MET A 68 -3.26 12.01 5.79
N ALA A 69 -2.06 12.24 6.32
CA ALA A 69 -1.30 11.18 6.97
C ALA A 69 -1.98 10.74 8.27
N VAL A 70 -2.16 9.42 8.39
CA VAL A 70 -2.52 8.76 9.65
C VAL A 70 -1.30 8.13 10.31
N ILE A 71 -0.31 7.73 9.51
CA ILE A 71 0.99 7.25 9.96
C ILE A 71 2.07 7.85 9.06
N ASP A 72 2.96 8.67 9.64
CA ASP A 72 4.00 9.37 8.88
C ASP A 72 5.07 8.41 8.33
N ILE A 73 5.64 7.56 9.18
CA ILE A 73 6.66 6.58 8.79
C ILE A 73 6.32 5.22 9.37
N GLN A 74 5.85 4.32 8.51
CA GLN A 74 5.55 2.93 8.82
C GLN A 74 6.67 2.02 8.32
N GLN A 75 7.13 1.09 9.17
CA GLN A 75 8.08 0.06 8.78
C GLN A 75 7.36 -1.11 8.11
N ASN A 76 7.80 -1.50 6.91
CA ASN A 76 7.09 -2.49 6.11
C ASN A 76 7.08 -3.90 6.73
N PHE A 77 8.17 -4.28 7.42
CA PHE A 77 8.32 -5.61 8.02
C PHE A 77 7.29 -5.94 9.12
N GLN A 78 6.49 -4.96 9.58
CA GLN A 78 5.45 -5.18 10.59
C GLN A 78 4.19 -5.85 10.01
N CYS A 79 3.92 -5.70 8.71
CA CYS A 79 2.78 -6.25 7.97
C CYS A 79 1.38 -5.79 8.43
N SER A 80 1.23 -5.35 9.68
CA SER A 80 0.04 -4.66 10.17
C SER A 80 0.38 -3.69 11.30
N ILE A 81 -0.54 -2.77 11.55
CA ILE A 81 -0.52 -1.86 12.69
C ILE A 81 -1.94 -1.62 13.21
N THR A 82 -2.09 -1.58 14.52
CA THR A 82 -3.31 -1.10 15.18
C THR A 82 -3.21 0.40 15.38
N ILE A 83 -4.19 1.13 14.90
CA ILE A 83 -4.31 2.57 15.09
C ILE A 83 -5.46 2.89 16.05
N SER A 84 -5.31 4.01 16.74
CA SER A 84 -6.33 4.56 17.64
C SER A 84 -7.12 5.69 17.00
N GLN A 85 -8.23 6.07 17.65
CA GLN A 85 -9.03 7.24 17.26
C GLN A 85 -8.18 8.52 17.18
N ASN A 86 -7.15 8.67 18.01
CA ASN A 86 -6.31 9.87 18.00
C ASN A 86 -5.45 9.99 16.72
N GLN A 87 -5.23 8.88 16.01
CA GLN A 87 -4.47 8.84 14.75
C GLN A 87 -5.41 8.93 13.54
N ALA A 88 -6.58 8.29 13.61
CA ALA A 88 -7.61 8.36 12.58
C ALA A 88 -8.97 8.72 13.21
N ASN A 89 -9.31 10.02 13.15
CA ASN A 89 -10.53 10.57 13.74
C ASN A 89 -11.56 11.05 12.68
N GLN A 90 -11.53 10.42 11.51
CA GLN A 90 -12.43 10.77 10.42
C GLN A 90 -13.89 10.48 10.81
N PRO A 91 -14.86 11.30 10.37
CA PRO A 91 -16.27 11.05 10.64
C PRO A 91 -16.71 9.74 9.99
N ALA A 92 -17.63 9.03 10.65
CA ALA A 92 -18.25 7.84 10.08
C ALA A 92 -18.95 8.19 8.75
N GLY A 93 -18.68 7.41 7.70
CA GLY A 93 -19.20 7.68 6.37
C GLY A 93 -18.66 6.72 5.33
N THR A 94 -18.99 6.98 4.07
CA THR A 94 -18.52 6.22 2.90
C THR A 94 -17.45 7.01 2.14
N GLY A 95 -16.84 6.38 1.13
CA GLY A 95 -15.85 7.03 0.26
C GLY A 95 -14.44 7.09 0.84
N TRP A 96 -14.23 6.55 2.05
CA TRP A 96 -12.92 6.47 2.68
C TRP A 96 -12.02 5.41 2.02
N THR A 97 -10.79 5.78 1.72
CA THR A 97 -9.74 4.89 1.23
C THR A 97 -8.43 5.13 1.97
N LEU A 98 -7.56 4.12 1.97
CA LEU A 98 -6.17 4.25 2.41
C LEU A 98 -5.25 4.28 1.20
N LEU A 99 -4.21 5.11 1.28
CA LEU A 99 -3.19 5.23 0.25
C LEU A 99 -1.81 5.05 0.88
N PHE A 100 -0.87 4.52 0.11
CA PHE A 100 0.55 4.57 0.45
C PHE A 100 1.19 5.77 -0.22
N ALA A 101 2.13 6.40 0.49
CA ALA A 101 2.92 7.49 -0.05
C ALA A 101 4.38 7.43 0.38
N ASN A 102 5.24 8.14 -0.35
CA ASN A 102 6.64 8.31 0.03
C ASN A 102 6.76 9.09 1.36
N PRO A 103 7.52 8.59 2.37
CA PRO A 103 7.73 9.27 3.65
C PRO A 103 8.30 10.68 3.61
N PHE A 104 8.98 11.02 2.51
CA PHE A 104 9.61 12.32 2.30
C PHE A 104 8.84 13.18 1.29
N ASN A 105 7.83 12.63 0.63
CA ASN A 105 6.98 13.34 -0.33
C ASN A 105 5.58 12.71 -0.40
N SER A 106 4.65 13.23 0.39
CA SER A 106 3.27 12.72 0.45
C SER A 106 2.44 12.98 -0.81
N THR A 107 2.98 13.65 -1.83
CA THR A 107 2.33 13.79 -3.15
C THR A 107 2.67 12.65 -4.12
N ASP A 108 3.65 11.81 -3.76
CA ASP A 108 4.01 10.60 -4.50
C ASP A 108 3.24 9.41 -3.90
N GLU A 109 2.02 9.21 -4.40
CA GLU A 109 1.05 8.24 -3.91
C GLU A 109 0.90 7.05 -4.88
N ASP A 110 0.42 5.90 -4.39
CA ASP A 110 -0.06 4.75 -5.19
C ASP A 110 1.04 4.06 -6.05
N GLY A 111 1.93 3.32 -5.38
CA GLY A 111 2.96 2.49 -6.03
C GLY A 111 4.27 3.20 -6.34
N ARG A 112 4.48 4.39 -5.76
CA ARG A 112 5.71 5.19 -5.88
C ARG A 112 6.25 5.63 -4.51
N CYS A 113 6.33 4.70 -3.59
CA CYS A 113 6.91 4.96 -2.26
C CYS A 113 8.42 5.16 -2.32
#